data_AF-A0A9E3BZZ9-F1
#
_entry.id   AF-A0A9E3BZZ9-F1
#
_cell.length_a   1.000
_cell.length_b   1.000
_cell.length_c   1.000
_cell.angle_alpha   90.00
_cell.angle_beta   90.00
_cell.angle_gamma   90.00
#
_symmetry.space_group_name_H-M   'P 1'
#
loop_
_entity.id
_entity.type
_entity.pdbx_description
1 polymer ?
#
loop_
_entity_poly.entity_id
_entity_poly.type
_entity_poly.pdbx_seq_one_letter_code
_entity_poly.pdbx_strand_id
1 'polypeptide(L)'
;MSKTLSSDIHQEALKLVEANVEAEPAIARAYLFPSDEEIRLIYVDPTVGFLRNGEAVAPYYFGNKASGFVYLSAIALIRPEEEGRAALPEGWGDWSDAEVVWEKP
;
A
#
# COMPACT_ATOMS: atom_id res chain seq x y z
N MET A 1 5.42 21.35 5.12
CA MET A 1 3.95 21.32 4.95
C MET A 1 3.53 19.88 5.20
N SER A 2 2.67 19.64 6.19
CA SER A 2 2.24 18.29 6.56
C SER A 2 1.41 17.71 5.43
N LYS A 3 1.82 16.58 4.85
CA LYS A 3 1.05 15.84 3.85
C LYS A 3 -0.11 15.17 4.57
N THR A 4 -1.25 15.83 4.65
CA THR A 4 -2.45 15.29 5.31
C THR A 4 -3.22 14.46 4.29
N LEU A 5 -3.48 13.19 4.62
CA LEU A 5 -4.38 12.35 3.82
C LEU A 5 -5.75 13.02 3.66
N SER A 6 -6.27 13.07 2.44
CA SER A 6 -7.69 13.35 2.23
C SER A 6 -8.52 12.29 2.96
N SER A 7 -9.50 12.73 3.77
CA SER A 7 -10.35 11.83 4.56
C SER A 7 -11.03 10.77 3.70
N ASP A 8 -11.34 11.11 2.45
CA ASP A 8 -12.08 10.23 1.53
C ASP A 8 -11.17 9.13 0.97
N ILE A 9 -9.92 9.44 0.64
CA ILE A 9 -8.92 8.46 0.19
C ILE A 9 -8.61 7.47 1.31
N HIS A 10 -8.49 7.95 2.55
CA HIS A 10 -8.24 7.10 3.70
C HIS A 10 -9.37 6.08 3.90
N GLN A 11 -10.63 6.53 3.91
CA GLN A 11 -11.77 5.63 4.08
C GLN A 11 -11.91 4.61 2.95
N GLU A 12 -11.66 5.01 1.70
CA GLU A 12 -11.65 4.08 0.57
C GLU A 12 -10.49 3.08 0.64
N ALA A 13 -9.32 3.52 1.11
CA ALA A 13 -8.18 2.63 1.35
C ALA A 13 -8.49 1.58 2.41
N LEU A 14 -9.18 1.94 3.50
CA LEU A 14 -9.58 0.97 4.53
C LEU A 14 -10.51 -0.11 3.98
N LYS A 15 -11.50 0.25 3.17
CA LYS A 15 -12.40 -0.72 2.52
C LYS A 15 -11.64 -1.65 1.56
N LEU A 16 -10.68 -1.11 0.81
CA LEU A 16 -9.83 -1.89 -0.07
C LEU A 16 -8.92 -2.84 0.70
N VAL A 17 -8.38 -2.39 1.83
CA VAL A 17 -7.58 -3.23 2.74
C VAL A 17 -8.43 -4.36 3.29
N GLU A 18 -9.62 -4.09 3.82
CA GLU A 18 -10.55 -5.12 4.32
C GLU A 18 -10.84 -6.19 3.27
N ALA A 19 -11.22 -5.78 2.05
CA ALA A 19 -11.50 -6.71 0.96
C ALA A 19 -10.27 -7.57 0.57
N ASN A 20 -9.08 -6.95 0.51
CA ASN A 20 -7.87 -7.65 0.10
C ASN A 20 -7.35 -8.62 1.17
N VAL A 21 -7.43 -8.26 2.47
CA VAL A 21 -6.98 -9.18 3.55
C VAL A 21 -7.92 -10.35 3.75
N GLU A 22 -9.21 -10.20 3.43
CA GLU A 22 -10.14 -11.32 3.37
C GLU A 22 -9.81 -12.27 2.21
N ALA A 23 -9.45 -11.71 1.05
CA ALA A 23 -9.11 -12.48 -0.14
C ALA A 23 -7.72 -13.13 -0.08
N GLU A 24 -6.75 -12.50 0.57
CA GLU A 24 -5.35 -12.94 0.66
C GLU A 24 -4.91 -13.09 2.13
N PRO A 25 -5.19 -14.25 2.77
CA PRO A 25 -4.91 -14.46 4.20
C PRO A 25 -3.43 -14.44 4.58
N ALA A 26 -2.53 -14.47 3.60
CA ALA A 26 -1.08 -14.40 3.80
C ALA A 26 -0.62 -12.99 4.20
N ILE A 27 -1.38 -11.94 3.85
CA ILE A 27 -1.08 -10.56 4.22
C ILE A 27 -0.94 -10.46 5.74
N ALA A 28 0.20 -9.93 6.18
CA ALA A 28 0.56 -9.75 7.58
C ALA A 28 0.34 -8.30 8.04
N ARG A 29 0.49 -7.32 7.13
CA ARG A 29 0.32 -5.89 7.43
C ARG A 29 0.01 -5.10 6.17
N ALA A 30 -0.68 -3.97 6.33
CA ALA A 30 -0.94 -3.01 5.27
C ALA A 30 -0.47 -1.60 5.68
N TYR A 31 0.29 -0.96 4.80
CA TYR A 31 0.74 0.42 4.92
C TYR A 31 0.02 1.29 3.91
N LEU A 32 -0.50 2.44 4.36
CA LEU A 32 -1.04 3.49 3.52
C LEU A 32 -0.07 4.67 3.48
N PHE A 33 0.33 5.07 2.28
CA PHE A 33 1.16 6.25 2.06
C PHE A 33 0.31 7.46 1.72
N PRO A 34 0.69 8.67 2.19
CA PRO A 34 -0.10 9.87 1.98
C PRO A 34 -0.15 10.28 0.51
N SER A 35 -1.35 10.64 0.05
CA SER A 35 -1.65 11.14 -1.28
C SER A 35 -3.01 11.82 -1.29
N ASP A 36 -3.15 12.83 -2.15
CA ASP A 36 -4.42 13.55 -2.37
C ASP A 36 -5.12 13.10 -3.67
N GLU A 37 -4.51 12.20 -4.44
CA GLU A 37 -4.96 11.85 -5.80
C GLU A 37 -5.27 10.36 -5.97
N GLU A 38 -4.64 9.49 -5.19
CA GLU A 38 -4.67 8.04 -5.36
C GLU A 38 -4.47 7.29 -4.04
N ILE A 39 -4.95 6.07 -3.96
CA ILE A 39 -4.67 5.16 -2.84
C ILE A 39 -3.31 4.51 -3.07
N ARG A 40 -2.39 4.61 -2.11
CA ARG A 40 -1.03 4.04 -2.19
C ARG A 40 -0.82 3.02 -1.08
N LEU A 41 -0.89 1.75 -1.43
CA LEU A 41 -0.80 0.65 -0.47
C LEU A 41 0.44 -0.20 -0.69
N ILE A 42 1.11 -0.55 0.41
CA ILE A 42 2.06 -1.66 0.45
C ILE A 42 1.51 -2.70 1.41
N TYR A 43 1.31 -3.93 0.93
CA TYR A 43 1.06 -5.08 1.78
C TYR A 43 2.36 -5.83 2.06
N VAL A 44 2.51 -6.25 3.31
CA VAL A 44 3.56 -7.17 3.73
C VAL A 44 3.00 -8.58 3.63
N ASP A 45 3.59 -9.39 2.76
CA ASP A 45 3.17 -10.77 2.49
C ASP A 45 4.41 -11.69 2.48
N PRO A 46 4.50 -12.71 3.36
CA PRO A 46 5.66 -13.59 3.42
C PRO A 46 5.74 -14.57 2.24
N THR A 47 4.72 -14.66 1.39
CA THR A 47 4.62 -15.62 0.27
C THR A 47 5.12 -15.05 -1.05
N VAL A 48 5.29 -13.72 -1.16
CA VAL A 48 5.81 -13.10 -2.39
C VAL A 48 7.33 -13.27 -2.52
N GLY A 49 7.82 -13.13 -3.75
CA GLY A 49 9.25 -13.12 -4.03
C GLY A 49 9.94 -11.88 -3.47
N PHE A 50 11.23 -11.98 -3.16
CA PHE A 50 12.05 -10.81 -2.83
C PHE A 50 12.16 -9.88 -4.04
N LEU A 51 12.23 -8.58 -3.77
CA LEU A 51 12.73 -7.59 -4.70
C LEU A 51 14.15 -7.97 -5.12
N ARG A 52 14.50 -7.73 -6.39
CA ARG A 52 15.89 -7.96 -6.81
C ARG A 52 16.77 -6.86 -6.21
N ASN A 53 18.04 -7.18 -6.03
CA ASN A 53 18.97 -6.34 -5.30
C ASN A 53 19.03 -4.92 -5.89
N GLY A 54 18.53 -3.93 -5.12
CA GLY A 54 18.48 -2.51 -5.51
C GLY A 54 17.22 -2.08 -6.27
N GLU A 55 16.25 -2.96 -6.51
CA GLU A 55 14.97 -2.57 -7.11
C GLU A 55 14.10 -1.82 -6.08
N ALA A 56 13.44 -0.76 -6.56
CA ALA A 56 12.38 -0.13 -5.83
C ALA A 56 11.12 -1.01 -5.83
N VAL A 57 10.28 -0.83 -4.83
CA VAL A 57 8.93 -1.38 -4.80
C VAL A 57 8.21 -0.95 -6.09
N ALA A 58 7.63 -1.92 -6.80
CA ALA A 58 6.91 -1.68 -8.05
C ALA A 58 5.39 -1.84 -7.82
N PRO A 59 4.62 -0.74 -7.80
CA PRO A 59 3.17 -0.82 -7.60
C PRO A 59 2.46 -1.21 -8.89
N TYR A 60 1.40 -2.00 -8.75
CA TYR A 60 0.41 -2.25 -9.78
C TYR A 60 -0.73 -1.24 -9.64
N TYR A 61 -1.12 -0.65 -10.77
CA TYR A 61 -2.16 0.39 -10.82
C TYR A 61 -3.50 -0.19 -11.25
N PHE A 62 -4.54 0.08 -10.47
CA PHE A 62 -5.91 -0.34 -10.69
C PHE A 62 -6.80 0.89 -10.85
N GLY A 63 -7.38 1.04 -12.05
CA GLY A 63 -8.27 2.17 -12.35
C GLY A 63 -9.61 2.10 -11.60
N ASN A 64 -10.18 3.27 -11.30
CA ASN A 64 -11.43 3.44 -10.55
C ASN A 64 -12.66 2.73 -11.15
N LYS A 65 -12.71 2.52 -12.46
CA LYS A 65 -13.87 1.85 -13.10
C LYS A 65 -13.90 0.34 -12.94
N ALA A 66 -12.75 -0.30 -12.75
CA ALA A 66 -12.65 -1.76 -12.73
C ALA A 66 -12.76 -2.33 -11.31
N SER A 67 -12.36 -1.55 -10.30
CA SER A 67 -12.22 -2.00 -8.92
C SER A 67 -13.42 -1.66 -8.02
N GLY A 68 -14.35 -0.82 -8.48
CA GLY A 68 -15.49 -0.35 -7.68
C GLY A 68 -15.13 0.75 -6.67
N PHE A 69 -13.89 1.25 -6.69
CA PHE A 69 -13.40 2.34 -5.85
C PHE A 69 -13.39 3.66 -6.61
N VAL A 70 -13.52 4.77 -5.90
CA VAL A 70 -13.59 6.12 -6.51
C VAL A 70 -12.22 6.58 -7.03
N TYR A 71 -11.15 6.17 -6.37
CA TYR A 71 -9.78 6.60 -6.64
C TYR A 71 -8.99 5.55 -7.44
N LEU A 72 -7.95 6.01 -8.15
CA LEU A 72 -6.89 5.14 -8.66
C LEU A 72 -6.21 4.47 -7.46
N SER A 73 -5.93 3.18 -7.55
CA SER A 73 -5.22 2.45 -6.51
C SER A 73 -3.88 1.95 -7.03
N ALA A 74 -2.80 2.27 -6.33
CA ALA A 74 -1.47 1.77 -6.58
C ALA A 74 -1.09 0.83 -5.43
N ILE A 75 -0.96 -0.46 -5.73
CA ILE A 75 -0.76 -1.51 -4.72
C ILE A 75 0.55 -2.24 -5.00
N ALA A 76 1.38 -2.39 -3.98
CA ALA A 76 2.56 -3.24 -4.05
C ALA A 76 2.58 -4.27 -2.92
N LEU A 77 3.36 -5.34 -3.14
CA LEU A 77 3.60 -6.39 -2.17
C LEU A 77 5.10 -6.43 -1.88
N ILE A 78 5.46 -6.58 -0.61
CA ILE A 78 6.85 -6.79 -0.17
C ILE A 78 6.91 -7.93 0.85
N ARG A 79 8.09 -8.45 1.10
CA ARG A 79 8.34 -9.39 2.20
C ARG A 79 8.58 -8.64 3.52
N PRO A 80 8.37 -9.30 4.68
CA PRO A 80 8.65 -8.69 5.98
C PRO A 80 10.08 -8.13 6.13
N GLU A 81 11.08 -8.76 5.52
CA GLU A 81 12.49 -8.34 5.62
C GLU A 81 12.81 -7.04 4.86
N GLU A 82 11.90 -6.60 4.00
CA GLU A 82 11.99 -5.42 3.14
C GLU A 82 11.27 -4.21 3.74
N GLU A 83 10.46 -4.42 4.78
CA GLU A 83 9.73 -3.39 5.48
C GLU A 83 10.69 -2.33 6.05
N GLY A 84 10.42 -1.05 5.76
CA GLY A 84 11.28 0.05 6.19
C GLY A 84 12.65 0.12 5.49
N ARG A 85 12.95 -0.80 4.55
CA ARG A 85 14.27 -0.95 3.91
C ARG A 85 14.21 -0.85 2.39
N ALA A 86 13.15 -1.38 1.77
CA ALA A 86 12.96 -1.29 0.33
C ALA A 86 12.80 0.18 -0.10
N ALA A 87 13.42 0.52 -1.23
CA ALA A 87 13.24 1.83 -1.83
C ALA A 87 11.78 1.98 -2.29
N LEU A 88 11.14 3.07 -1.90
CA LEU A 88 9.75 3.35 -2.24
C LEU A 88 9.64 3.86 -3.69
N PRO A 89 8.45 3.73 -4.31
CA PRO A 89 8.22 4.31 -5.62
C PRO A 89 8.41 5.83 -5.59
N GLU A 90 8.81 6.41 -6.72
CA GLU A 90 8.99 7.85 -6.83
C GLU A 90 7.71 8.60 -6.41
N GLY A 91 7.85 9.62 -5.56
CA GLY A 91 6.73 10.44 -5.09
C GLY A 91 5.96 9.88 -3.88
N TRP A 92 6.26 8.68 -3.40
CA TRP A 92 5.60 8.08 -2.23
C TRP A 92 6.14 8.61 -0.89
N GLY A 93 7.27 9.32 -0.91
CA GLY A 93 7.90 9.86 0.30
C GLY A 93 8.78 8.82 0.98
N ASP A 94 8.75 8.82 2.31
CA ASP A 94 9.56 7.94 3.15
C ASP A 94 8.68 6.95 3.94
N TRP A 95 9.28 5.87 4.42
CA TRP A 95 8.58 4.90 5.28
C TRP A 95 8.02 5.53 6.56
N SER A 96 8.60 6.63 7.05
CA SER A 96 8.09 7.37 8.20
C SER A 96 6.79 8.13 7.92
N ASP A 97 6.43 8.32 6.64
CA ASP A 97 5.18 8.96 6.24
C ASP A 97 4.01 7.95 6.22
N ALA A 98 4.29 6.65 6.29
CA ALA A 98 3.30 5.59 6.15
C ALA A 98 2.47 5.41 7.43
N GLU A 99 1.17 5.19 7.25
CA GLU A 99 0.26 4.77 8.31
C GLU A 99 0.06 3.26 8.24
N VAL A 100 0.20 2.56 9.38
CA VAL A 100 -0.24 1.16 9.49
C VAL A 100 -1.77 1.17 9.62
N VAL A 101 -2.45 0.75 8.55
CA VAL A 101 -3.92 0.76 8.48
C VAL A 101 -4.54 -0.61 8.78
N TRP A 102 -3.74 -1.67 8.76
CA TRP A 102 -4.13 -3.00 9.18
C TRP A 102 -2.91 -3.83 9.57
N GLU A 103 -3.06 -4.67 10.58
CA GLU A 103 -2.07 -5.65 11.03
C GLU A 103 -2.80 -6.93 11.45
N LYS A 104 -2.20 -8.08 11.10
CA LYS A 104 -2.74 -9.38 11.49
C LYS A 104 -2.75 -9.50 13.02
N PRO A 105 -3.88 -9.89 13.63
CA PRO A 105 -4.00 -10.03 15.08
C PRO A 105 -3.15 -11.16 15.67
#